data_AF-A0A1V4T1S4-F1
#
_entry.id   AF-A0A1V4T1S4-F1
#
_cell.length_a   1.000
_cell.length_b   1.000
_cell.length_c   1.000
_cell.angle_alpha   90.00
_cell.angle_beta   90.00
_cell.angle_gamma   90.00
#
_symmetry.space_group_name_H-M   'P 1'
#
loop_
_entity.id
_entity.type
_entity.pdbx_description
1 polymer ?
#
loop_
_entity_poly.entity_id
_entity_poly.type
_entity_poly.pdbx_seq_one_letter_code
_entity_poly.pdbx_strand_id
1 'polypeptide(L)'
;GEIVQYVPFDKRAWHAGVSQYQGRERCNDFSIGIELEGTDTLAYTDAQYQQLAAVTRALIDCYPDIAKNMTGHCDIAPDRKTDPGPAFDWARFRVLVSKETT
;
A
#
# COMPACT_ATOMS: atom_id res chain seq x y z
N GLY A 1 -8.39 1.34 -12.40
CA GLY A 1 -7.85 2.69 -12.12
C GLY A 1 -8.83 3.56 -11.37
N GLU A 2 -10.13 3.25 -11.41
CA GLU A 2 -11.10 3.83 -10.48
C GLU A 2 -10.69 3.60 -9.02
N ILE A 3 -11.03 4.55 -8.14
CA ILE A 3 -10.76 4.49 -6.71
C ILE A 3 -12.09 4.40 -5.98
N VAL A 4 -12.23 3.40 -5.11
CA VAL A 4 -13.36 3.25 -4.19
C VAL A 4 -12.80 3.26 -2.77
N GLN A 5 -13.36 4.10 -1.90
CA GLN A 5 -12.97 4.20 -0.50
C GLN A 5 -14.06 3.67 0.42
N TYR A 6 -13.72 2.69 1.24
CA TYR A 6 -14.66 2.04 2.17
C TYR A 6 -14.57 2.57 3.61
N VAL A 7 -13.37 2.94 4.06
CA VAL A 7 -13.09 3.38 5.43
C VAL A 7 -12.31 4.70 5.38
N PRO A 8 -12.65 5.71 6.22
CA PRO A 8 -11.85 6.92 6.37
C PRO A 8 -10.42 6.61 6.84
N PHE A 9 -9.43 7.38 6.38
CA PHE A 9 -8.01 7.12 6.68
C PHE A 9 -7.64 7.30 8.16
N ASP A 10 -8.41 8.07 8.92
CA ASP A 10 -8.26 8.27 10.37
C ASP A 10 -8.93 7.16 11.20
N LYS A 11 -9.54 6.18 10.53
CA LYS A 11 -10.24 5.05 11.17
C LYS A 11 -9.52 3.74 10.87
N ARG A 12 -9.63 2.82 11.83
CA ARG A 12 -9.02 1.50 11.72
C ARG A 12 -9.81 0.62 10.74
N ALA A 13 -9.25 0.37 9.57
CA ALA A 13 -9.69 -0.70 8.69
C ALA A 13 -9.17 -2.07 9.17
N TRP A 14 -9.79 -3.16 8.70
CA TRP A 14 -9.39 -4.53 9.02
C TRP A 14 -8.85 -5.24 7.78
N HIS A 15 -7.59 -4.96 7.43
CA HIS A 15 -6.96 -5.48 6.21
C HIS A 15 -5.74 -6.37 6.52
N ALA A 16 -4.94 -6.01 7.52
CA ALA A 16 -3.66 -6.67 7.80
C ALA A 16 -3.79 -8.02 8.54
N GLY A 17 -4.83 -8.22 9.35
CA GLY A 17 -4.96 -9.40 10.21
C GLY A 17 -3.79 -9.56 11.20
N VAL A 18 -3.45 -10.80 11.57
CA VAL A 18 -2.25 -11.10 12.38
C VAL A 18 -1.01 -10.73 11.57
N SER A 19 -0.23 -9.79 12.09
CA SER A 19 0.86 -9.14 11.37
C SER A 19 1.82 -8.40 12.32
N GLN A 20 3.06 -8.17 11.89
CA GLN A 20 4.08 -7.41 12.59
C GLN A 20 4.94 -6.59 11.62
N TYR A 21 5.18 -5.32 11.93
CA TYR A 21 6.08 -4.45 11.17
C TYR A 21 7.08 -3.78 12.11
N GLN A 22 8.37 -3.91 11.82
CA GLN A 22 9.47 -3.35 12.63
C GLN A 22 9.33 -3.65 14.13
N GLY A 23 8.95 -4.89 14.47
CA GLY A 23 8.77 -5.34 15.86
C GLY A 23 7.41 -5.01 16.49
N ARG A 24 6.58 -4.17 15.86
CA ARG A 24 5.24 -3.82 16.36
C ARG A 24 4.16 -4.70 15.73
N GLU A 25 3.43 -5.43 16.56
CA GLU A 25 2.30 -6.26 16.12
C GLU A 25 1.03 -5.44 15.84
N ARG A 26 0.03 -6.08 15.23
CA ARG A 26 -1.31 -5.53 14.96
C ARG A 26 -1.27 -4.34 14.00
N CYS A 27 -0.76 -4.56 12.80
CA CYS A 27 -0.53 -3.48 11.83
C CYS A 27 -1.78 -2.65 11.52
N ASN A 28 -2.99 -3.24 11.57
CA ASN A 28 -4.26 -2.49 11.45
C ASN A 28 -4.32 -1.25 12.37
N ASP A 29 -3.70 -1.28 13.55
CA ASP A 29 -3.76 -0.17 14.51
C ASP A 29 -2.94 1.05 14.07
N PHE A 30 -2.07 0.93 13.06
CA PHE A 30 -1.18 2.02 12.60
C PHE A 30 -0.91 2.03 11.09
N SER A 31 -1.68 1.30 10.28
CA SER A 31 -1.53 1.26 8.82
C SER A 31 -2.81 1.67 8.10
N ILE A 32 -2.63 2.17 6.88
CA ILE A 32 -3.71 2.35 5.89
C ILE A 32 -3.55 1.23 4.85
N GLY A 33 -4.60 0.44 4.63
CA GLY A 33 -4.63 -0.59 3.61
C GLY A 33 -5.11 -0.03 2.27
N ILE A 34 -4.31 -0.18 1.22
CA ILE A 34 -4.70 0.13 -0.17
C ILE A 34 -4.67 -1.17 -0.97
N GLU A 35 -5.81 -1.56 -1.51
CA GLU A 35 -5.97 -2.78 -2.28
C GLU A 35 -5.93 -2.48 -3.79
N LEU A 36 -5.17 -3.28 -4.54
CA LEU A 36 -5.20 -3.27 -5.99
C LEU A 36 -5.91 -4.52 -6.50
N GLU A 37 -6.98 -4.34 -7.26
CA GLU A 37 -7.62 -5.45 -7.97
C GLU A 37 -6.62 -6.11 -8.94
N GLY A 38 -6.32 -7.38 -8.71
CA GLY A 38 -5.31 -8.11 -9.48
C GLY A 38 -4.94 -9.42 -8.81
N THR A 39 -3.82 -10.01 -9.24
CA THR A 39 -3.28 -11.24 -8.69
C THR A 39 -1.78 -11.13 -8.54
N ASP A 40 -1.19 -12.01 -7.72
CA ASP A 40 0.25 -12.04 -7.46
C ASP A 40 1.13 -12.21 -8.70
N THR A 41 0.57 -12.73 -9.80
CA THR A 41 1.33 -13.14 -10.99
C THR A 41 0.95 -12.37 -12.27
N LEU A 42 -0.12 -11.58 -12.25
CA LEU A 42 -0.54 -10.77 -13.38
C LEU A 42 -0.16 -9.31 -13.16
N ALA A 43 0.50 -8.71 -14.15
CA ALA A 43 0.93 -7.32 -14.07
C ALA A 43 -0.26 -6.37 -13.82
N TYR A 44 -0.12 -5.49 -12.84
CA TYR A 44 -1.06 -4.41 -12.60
C TYR A 44 -1.04 -3.37 -13.72
N THR A 45 -2.19 -2.76 -13.98
CA THR A 45 -2.35 -1.80 -15.07
C THR A 45 -1.62 -0.48 -14.81
N ASP A 46 -1.28 0.24 -15.87
CA ASP A 46 -0.66 1.57 -15.75
C ASP A 46 -1.53 2.54 -14.95
N ALA A 47 -2.84 2.49 -15.15
CA ALA A 47 -3.79 3.33 -14.42
C ALA A 47 -3.79 3.03 -12.91
N GLN A 48 -3.59 1.78 -12.49
CA GLN A 48 -3.49 1.43 -11.07
C GLN A 48 -2.22 2.02 -10.45
N TYR A 49 -1.06 1.93 -11.11
CA TYR A 49 0.18 2.53 -10.59
C TYR A 49 0.08 4.06 -10.46
N GLN A 50 -0.49 4.74 -11.46
CA GLN A 50 -0.64 6.21 -11.40
C GLN A 50 -1.55 6.62 -10.24
N GLN A 51 -2.67 5.92 -10.07
CA GLN A 51 -3.66 6.24 -9.05
C GLN A 51 -3.17 5.88 -7.65
N LEU A 52 -2.50 4.73 -7.51
CA LEU A 52 -1.83 4.35 -6.26
C LEU A 52 -0.81 5.42 -5.85
N ALA A 53 0.06 5.85 -6.77
CA ALA A 53 1.04 6.90 -6.48
C ALA A 53 0.38 8.24 -6.12
N ALA A 54 -0.69 8.64 -6.81
CA ALA A 54 -1.42 9.86 -6.48
C ALA A 54 -2.04 9.81 -5.07
N VAL A 55 -2.69 8.69 -4.71
CA VAL A 55 -3.25 8.48 -3.36
C VAL A 55 -2.13 8.47 -2.33
N THR A 56 -1.04 7.74 -2.57
CA THR A 56 0.09 7.67 -1.63
C THR A 56 0.71 9.04 -1.39
N ARG A 57 0.87 9.90 -2.41
CA ARG A 57 1.36 11.27 -2.22
C ARG A 57 0.41 12.10 -1.33
N ALA A 58 -0.89 12.06 -1.60
CA ALA A 58 -1.87 12.74 -0.75
C ALA A 58 -1.84 12.23 0.70
N LEU A 59 -1.63 10.92 0.91
CA LEU A 59 -1.45 10.36 2.24
C LEU A 59 -0.15 10.81 2.90
N ILE A 60 0.95 10.95 2.16
CA ILE A 60 2.22 11.48 2.67
C ILE A 60 2.06 12.93 3.11
N ASP A 61 1.31 13.75 2.36
CA ASP A 61 1.05 15.15 2.73
C ASP A 61 0.35 15.26 4.09
N CYS A 62 -0.54 14.31 4.41
CA CYS A 62 -1.24 14.25 5.70
C CYS A 62 -0.46 13.49 6.79
N TYR A 63 0.31 12.47 6.41
CA TYR A 63 1.01 11.53 7.29
C TYR A 63 2.44 11.30 6.77
N PRO A 64 3.39 12.24 7.00
CA PRO A 64 4.70 12.24 6.34
C PRO A 64 5.54 10.98 6.56
N ASP A 65 5.35 10.28 7.68
CA ASP A 65 6.06 9.04 7.98
C ASP A 65 5.77 7.92 6.97
N ILE A 66 4.64 7.97 6.23
CA ILE A 66 4.33 7.00 5.17
C ILE A 66 5.43 6.97 4.10
N ALA A 67 6.09 8.09 3.82
CA ALA A 67 7.14 8.16 2.80
C ALA A 67 8.29 7.15 3.04
N LYS A 68 8.52 6.77 4.30
CA LYS A 68 9.54 5.79 4.71
C LYS A 68 8.95 4.41 5.03
N ASN A 69 7.63 4.29 5.13
CA ASN A 69 6.92 3.12 5.63
C ASN A 69 5.87 2.63 4.62
N MET A 70 6.35 2.14 3.48
CA MET A 70 5.53 1.47 2.45
C MET A 70 6.02 0.02 2.28
N THR A 71 5.11 -0.95 2.44
CA THR A 71 5.42 -2.38 2.49
C THR A 71 4.25 -3.20 1.92
N GLY A 72 4.50 -4.45 1.53
CA GLY A 72 3.47 -5.39 1.11
C GLY A 72 2.87 -6.16 2.29
N HIS A 73 1.74 -6.83 2.07
CA HIS A 73 1.13 -7.68 3.10
C HIS A 73 2.01 -8.89 3.41
N CYS A 74 2.68 -9.43 2.39
CA CYS A 74 3.67 -10.50 2.50
C CYS A 74 4.82 -10.18 3.46
N ASP A 75 5.21 -8.90 3.57
CA ASP A 75 6.33 -8.49 4.41
C ASP A 75 5.97 -8.44 5.90
N ILE A 76 4.71 -8.10 6.21
CA ILE A 76 4.21 -7.99 7.60
C ILE A 76 3.56 -9.27 8.10
N ALA A 77 3.28 -10.22 7.21
CA ALA A 77 2.66 -11.51 7.52
C ALA A 77 3.27 -12.62 6.63
N PRO A 78 4.60 -12.85 6.74
CA PRO A 78 5.28 -13.89 5.97
C PRO A 78 4.67 -15.26 6.24
N ASP A 79 4.79 -16.17 5.27
CA ASP A 79 4.21 -17.52 5.24
C ASP A 79 2.67 -17.59 5.25
N ARG A 80 1.97 -16.50 5.62
CA ARG A 80 0.51 -16.41 5.63
C ARG A 80 -0.06 -15.68 4.42
N LYS A 81 0.65 -14.65 3.93
CA LYS A 81 0.20 -13.78 2.85
C LYS A 81 1.30 -13.62 1.81
N THR A 82 0.88 -13.54 0.55
CA THR A 82 1.78 -13.46 -0.62
C THR A 82 1.59 -12.16 -1.39
N ASP A 83 0.47 -11.47 -1.19
CA ASP A 83 0.14 -10.19 -1.80
C ASP A 83 1.03 -9.03 -1.30
N PRO A 84 1.37 -8.05 -2.16
CA PRO A 84 0.88 -7.87 -3.53
C PRO A 84 1.59 -8.73 -4.59
N GLY A 85 2.44 -9.67 -4.15
CA GLY A 85 3.07 -10.67 -5.01
C GLY A 85 4.17 -10.13 -5.93
N PRO A 86 4.85 -11.03 -6.66
CA PRO A 86 5.95 -10.67 -7.56
C PRO A 86 5.53 -9.79 -8.74
N ALA A 87 4.24 -9.75 -9.10
CA ALA A 87 3.73 -8.86 -10.15
C ALA A 87 3.70 -7.39 -9.75
N PHE A 88 3.84 -7.06 -8.46
CA PHE A 88 3.93 -5.68 -8.00
C PHE A 88 5.35 -5.12 -8.16
N ASP A 89 5.51 -4.21 -9.11
CA ASP A 89 6.74 -3.50 -9.40
C ASP A 89 6.95 -2.34 -8.42
N TRP A 90 7.62 -2.64 -7.30
CA TRP A 90 8.00 -1.67 -6.28
C TRP A 90 8.88 -0.54 -6.82
N ALA A 91 9.75 -0.80 -7.79
CA ALA A 91 10.64 0.21 -8.33
C ALA A 91 9.85 1.25 -9.12
N ARG A 92 8.95 0.78 -10.01
CA ARG A 92 8.02 1.64 -10.74
C ARG A 92 7.16 2.46 -9.80
N PHE A 93 6.57 1.84 -8.79
CA PHE A 93 5.73 2.54 -7.82
C PHE A 93 6.50 3.65 -7.09
N ARG A 94 7.70 3.36 -6.56
CA ARG A 94 8.53 4.34 -5.83
C ARG A 94 8.93 5.53 -6.69
N VAL A 95 9.28 5.29 -7.97
CA VAL A 95 9.57 6.37 -8.93
C VAL A 95 8.37 7.28 -9.14
N LEU A 96 7.16 6.73 -9.20
CA LEU A 96 5.94 7.53 -9.38
C LEU A 96 5.59 8.34 -8.14
N VAL A 97 5.79 7.79 -6.94
CA VAL A 97 5.58 8.51 -5.68
C VAL A 97 6.57 9.66 -5.52
N SER A 98 7.84 9.47 -5.89
CA SER A 98 8.88 10.49 -5.74
C SER A 98 8.82 11.61 -6.77
N LYS A 99 8.04 11.49 -7.85
CA LYS A 99 7.85 12.60 -8.78
C LYS A 99 7.03 13.68 -8.08
N GLU A 100 7.68 14.80 -7.78
CA GLU A 100 7.03 16.05 -7.42
C GLU A 100 5.98 16.38 -8.48
N THR A 101 4.74 16.54 -8.06
CA THR A 101 3.70 17.13 -8.90
C THR A 101 4.13 18.59 -9.08
N THR A 102 4.68 18.90 -10.25
CA THR A 102 5.08 20.26 -10.64
C THR A 102 3.87 21.18 -10.69
#